data_AF-A0A1G9ZFS9-F1
#
_entry.id   AF-A0A1G9ZFS9-F1
#
_cell.length_a   1.000
_cell.length_b   1.000
_cell.length_c   1.000
_cell.angle_alpha   90.00
_cell.angle_beta   90.00
_cell.angle_gamma   90.00
#
_symmetry.space_group_name_H-M   'P 1'
#
loop_
_entity.id
_entity.type
_entity.pdbx_description
1 polymer ?
#
loop_
_entity_poly.entity_id
_entity_poly.type
_entity_poly.pdbx_seq_one_letter_code
_entity_poly.pdbx_strand_id
1 'polypeptide(L)'
;MDKWVILIAGSVISLAAVALVLLGWLRHRQGLLLTGTVFAALGLLCLVGGWLLIADPRAGMTEAIKTGGLAGGAVVALYALWLNDRKRRAEEDRNDHDRERVSDERFARAVEMLGNEADQVRVGALHALAGLAKSRPDYTQTVLDILCSYLRRPFEHDAFDERGDDPHRYTPEARTPEADRERQVRETAQRLIYDLLPGRGTEGPTYDLDLTGAQLEYLELSNLRVGKLVARYATFMGITRWQGAEFSEEVLLTNATFKGRADMHYVKFHKGLSLLDAAFERELSIHHSLVEQWADLRFQPPPQLKHEGLGFGELERVQLPEGWQIKDGKLVIA
;
A
#
# COMPACT_ATOMS: atom_id res chain seq x y z
N MET A 1 5.63 -52.05 29.79
CA MET A 1 6.84 -52.03 28.93
C MET A 1 6.79 -53.11 27.84
N ASP A 2 6.24 -52.89 26.67
CA ASP A 2 5.17 -51.99 26.24
C ASP A 2 4.80 -52.42 24.82
N LYS A 3 3.59 -52.98 24.65
CA LYS A 3 3.00 -53.21 23.32
C LYS A 3 3.02 -51.94 22.46
N TRP A 4 3.06 -50.78 23.12
CA TRP A 4 3.33 -49.47 22.54
C TRP A 4 4.67 -49.36 21.80
N VAL A 5 5.77 -49.96 22.27
CA VAL A 5 7.09 -49.87 21.59
C VAL A 5 7.10 -50.63 20.27
N ILE A 6 6.43 -51.78 20.19
CA ILE A 6 6.33 -52.58 18.96
C ILE A 6 5.39 -51.90 17.96
N LEU A 7 4.28 -51.32 18.44
CA LEU A 7 3.37 -50.52 17.61
C LEU A 7 4.06 -49.24 17.09
N ILE A 8 4.87 -48.57 17.91
CA ILE A 8 5.65 -47.40 17.51
C ILE A 8 6.71 -47.81 16.48
N ALA A 9 7.48 -48.87 16.71
CA ALA A 9 8.50 -49.35 15.78
C ALA A 9 7.91 -49.77 14.42
N GLY A 10 6.77 -50.47 14.41
CA GLY A 10 6.08 -50.87 13.18
C GLY A 10 5.52 -49.69 12.39
N SER A 11 5.04 -48.65 13.09
CA SER A 11 4.53 -47.43 12.46
C SER A 11 5.64 -46.62 11.79
N VAL A 12 6.83 -46.52 12.42
CA VAL A 12 8.00 -45.81 11.88
C VAL A 12 8.54 -46.49 10.61
N ILE A 13 8.57 -47.83 10.60
CA ILE A 13 9.02 -48.61 9.44
C ILE A 13 8.06 -48.45 8.25
N SER A 14 6.75 -48.43 8.52
CA SER A 14 5.73 -48.26 7.48
C SER A 14 5.76 -46.85 6.88
N LEU A 15 5.95 -45.81 7.71
CA LEU A 15 6.12 -44.43 7.25
C LEU A 15 7.39 -44.24 6.41
N ALA A 16 8.50 -44.86 6.81
CA ALA A 16 9.75 -44.83 6.05
C ALA A 16 9.63 -45.55 4.69
N ALA A 17 8.92 -46.68 4.65
CA ALA A 17 8.67 -47.42 3.40
C ALA A 17 7.79 -46.61 2.43
N VAL A 18 6.75 -45.94 2.93
CA VAL A 18 5.88 -45.08 2.10
C VAL A 18 6.65 -43.86 1.58
N ALA A 19 7.49 -43.23 2.40
CA ALA A 19 8.35 -42.12 1.98
C ALA A 19 9.35 -42.54 0.88
N LEU A 20 9.95 -43.73 1.00
CA LEU A 20 10.87 -44.29 0.00
C LEU A 20 10.18 -44.60 -1.33
N VAL A 21 8.95 -45.14 -1.30
CA VAL A 21 8.17 -45.43 -2.51
C VAL A 21 7.74 -44.14 -3.21
N LEU A 22 7.33 -43.11 -2.46
CA LEU A 22 7.01 -41.78 -3.00
C LEU A 22 8.25 -41.11 -3.63
N LEU A 23 9.41 -41.17 -2.96
CA LEU A 23 10.69 -40.69 -3.49
C LEU A 23 11.11 -41.43 -4.77
N GLY A 24 10.91 -42.76 -4.82
CA GLY A 24 11.21 -43.59 -5.98
C GLY A 24 10.31 -43.31 -7.19
N TRP A 25 9.02 -43.10 -6.96
CA TRP A 25 8.04 -42.78 -8.02
C TRP A 25 8.28 -41.40 -8.64
N LEU A 26 8.61 -40.39 -7.82
CA LEU A 26 9.02 -39.05 -8.27
C LEU A 26 10.29 -39.08 -9.14
N ARG A 27 11.27 -39.92 -8.76
CA ARG A 27 12.53 -40.10 -9.51
C ARG A 27 12.33 -40.83 -10.84
N HIS A 28 11.40 -41.78 -10.92
CA HIS A 28 11.09 -42.53 -12.14
C HIS A 28 10.44 -41.67 -13.25
N ARG A 29 9.56 -40.72 -12.89
CA ARG A 29 8.95 -39.79 -13.86
C ARG A 29 9.94 -38.82 -14.50
N GLN A 30 10.95 -38.38 -13.75
CA GLN A 30 12.02 -37.52 -14.29
C GLN A 30 12.99 -38.31 -15.18
N GLY A 31 13.26 -39.58 -14.85
CA GLY A 31 14.05 -40.48 -15.68
C GLY A 31 13.44 -40.74 -17.07
N LEU A 32 12.12 -40.95 -17.13
CA LEU A 32 11.37 -41.20 -18.38
C LEU A 32 11.51 -40.07 -19.43
N LEU A 33 11.50 -38.81 -18.99
CA LEU A 33 11.63 -37.64 -19.88
C LEU A 33 13.06 -37.49 -20.43
N LEU A 34 14.08 -37.70 -19.58
CA LEU A 34 15.49 -37.72 -19.97
C LEU A 34 15.80 -38.88 -20.93
N THR A 35 15.26 -40.06 -20.67
CA THR A 35 15.42 -41.19 -21.59
C THR A 35 14.74 -40.90 -22.93
N GLY A 36 13.57 -40.28 -22.94
CA GLY A 36 12.86 -39.91 -24.16
C GLY A 36 13.64 -38.94 -25.05
N THR A 37 14.30 -37.93 -24.47
CA THR A 37 15.11 -36.97 -25.25
C THR A 37 16.40 -37.57 -25.78
N VAL A 38 17.05 -38.47 -25.03
CA VAL A 38 18.21 -39.24 -25.50
C VAL A 38 17.82 -40.13 -26.69
N PHE A 39 16.69 -40.84 -26.61
CA PHE A 39 16.17 -41.64 -27.74
C PHE A 39 15.78 -40.78 -28.94
N ALA A 40 15.17 -39.61 -28.73
CA ALA A 40 14.86 -38.68 -29.81
C ALA A 40 16.14 -38.15 -30.50
N ALA A 41 17.18 -37.81 -29.73
CA ALA A 41 18.46 -37.35 -30.26
C ALA A 41 19.20 -38.45 -31.04
N LEU A 42 19.22 -39.68 -30.51
CA LEU A 42 19.78 -40.85 -31.20
C LEU A 42 18.99 -41.20 -32.46
N GLY A 43 17.66 -41.17 -32.39
CA GLY A 43 16.78 -41.41 -33.55
C GLY A 43 16.99 -40.37 -34.65
N LEU A 44 17.11 -39.08 -34.28
CA LEU A 44 17.38 -38.00 -35.22
C LEU A 44 18.78 -38.12 -35.84
N LEU A 45 19.79 -38.52 -35.05
CA LEU A 45 21.14 -38.79 -35.54
C LEU A 45 21.13 -39.92 -36.57
N CYS A 46 20.45 -41.04 -36.28
CA CYS A 46 20.32 -42.17 -37.20
C CYS A 46 19.50 -41.82 -38.46
N LEU A 47 18.43 -41.03 -38.33
CA LEU A 47 17.60 -40.60 -39.46
C LEU A 47 18.35 -39.65 -40.40
N VAL A 48 18.95 -38.59 -39.86
CA VAL A 48 19.67 -37.58 -40.66
C VAL A 48 20.94 -38.19 -41.25
N GLY A 49 21.71 -38.93 -40.45
CA GLY A 49 22.91 -39.61 -40.92
C GLY A 49 22.61 -40.70 -41.96
N GLY A 50 21.57 -41.51 -41.73
CA GLY A 50 21.13 -42.55 -42.65
C GLY A 50 20.57 -42.00 -43.96
N TRP A 51 19.77 -40.94 -43.91
CA TRP A 51 19.25 -40.27 -45.11
C TRP A 51 20.38 -39.70 -45.98
N LEU A 52 21.39 -39.10 -45.37
CA LEU A 52 22.50 -38.47 -46.07
C LEU A 52 23.39 -39.50 -46.79
N LEU A 53 23.58 -40.67 -46.19
CA LEU A 53 24.28 -41.80 -46.82
C LEU A 53 23.50 -42.43 -48.00
N ILE A 54 22.17 -42.29 -48.02
CA ILE A 54 21.32 -42.81 -49.11
C ILE A 54 21.18 -41.77 -50.24
N ALA A 55 21.07 -40.49 -49.90
CA ALA A 55 20.81 -39.40 -50.84
C ALA A 55 22.07 -38.93 -51.60
N ASP A 56 23.27 -39.07 -51.00
CA ASP A 56 24.51 -38.64 -51.64
C ASP A 56 25.60 -39.75 -51.62
N PRO A 57 25.86 -40.42 -52.76
CA PRO A 57 26.84 -41.51 -52.85
C PRO A 57 28.31 -41.09 -52.59
N ARG A 58 28.59 -39.79 -52.55
CA ARG A 58 29.94 -39.24 -52.29
C ARG A 58 30.17 -38.85 -50.83
N ALA A 59 29.11 -38.81 -50.01
CA ALA A 59 29.20 -38.44 -48.61
C ALA A 59 29.82 -39.57 -47.78
N GLY A 60 30.95 -39.29 -47.12
CA GLY A 60 31.61 -40.25 -46.23
C GLY A 60 30.93 -40.37 -44.88
N MET A 61 31.13 -41.51 -44.19
CA MET A 61 30.55 -41.80 -42.87
C MET A 61 30.82 -40.70 -41.82
N THR A 62 31.95 -39.98 -41.96
CA THR A 62 32.33 -38.85 -41.11
C THR A 62 31.42 -37.62 -41.29
N GLU A 63 30.94 -37.32 -42.50
CA GLU A 63 30.02 -36.18 -42.73
C GLU A 63 28.60 -36.47 -42.22
N ALA A 64 28.14 -37.71 -42.37
CA ALA A 64 26.87 -38.19 -41.83
C ALA A 64 26.83 -38.14 -40.29
N ILE A 65 27.92 -38.52 -39.61
CA ILE A 65 28.03 -38.42 -38.15
C ILE A 65 28.07 -36.96 -37.69
N LYS A 66 28.77 -36.07 -38.42
CA LYS A 66 28.80 -34.63 -38.07
C LYS A 66 27.43 -33.98 -38.15
N THR A 67 26.69 -34.23 -39.24
CA THR A 67 25.35 -33.67 -39.46
C THR A 67 24.30 -34.26 -38.51
N GLY A 68 24.29 -35.59 -38.34
CA GLY A 68 23.43 -36.24 -37.36
C GLY A 68 23.75 -35.86 -35.91
N GLY A 69 25.04 -35.70 -35.59
CA GLY A 69 25.52 -35.24 -34.28
C GLY A 69 25.11 -33.80 -33.95
N LEU A 70 25.16 -32.88 -34.92
CA LEU A 70 24.65 -31.51 -34.76
C LEU A 70 23.14 -31.50 -34.49
N ALA A 71 22.38 -32.31 -35.24
CA ALA A 71 20.94 -32.41 -35.08
C ALA A 71 20.56 -32.98 -33.69
N GLY A 72 21.20 -34.08 -33.26
CA GLY A 72 20.99 -34.66 -31.93
C GLY A 72 21.47 -33.74 -30.79
N GLY A 73 22.61 -33.07 -30.97
CA GLY A 73 23.13 -32.08 -30.02
C GLY A 73 22.19 -30.90 -29.83
N ALA A 74 21.54 -30.42 -30.89
CA ALA A 74 20.55 -29.35 -30.80
C ALA A 74 19.32 -29.76 -29.95
N VAL A 75 18.85 -31.00 -30.07
CA VAL A 75 17.74 -31.53 -29.25
C VAL A 75 18.12 -31.54 -27.76
N VAL A 76 19.32 -32.01 -27.44
CA VAL A 76 19.82 -32.03 -26.04
C VAL A 76 19.99 -30.61 -25.51
N ALA A 77 20.52 -29.70 -26.32
CA ALA A 77 20.69 -28.29 -25.94
C ALA A 77 19.34 -27.59 -25.67
N LEU A 78 18.34 -27.78 -26.54
CA LEU A 78 16.99 -27.25 -26.35
C LEU A 78 16.31 -27.84 -25.11
N TYR A 79 16.49 -29.13 -24.84
CA TYR A 79 15.95 -29.76 -23.64
C TYR A 79 16.62 -29.24 -22.36
N ALA A 80 17.95 -29.06 -22.38
CA ALA A 80 18.68 -28.45 -21.27
C ALA A 80 18.22 -27.01 -21.02
N LEU A 81 18.02 -26.22 -22.08
CA LEU A 81 17.48 -24.87 -21.97
C LEU A 81 16.07 -24.86 -21.38
N TRP A 82 15.18 -25.76 -21.84
CA TRP A 82 13.81 -25.88 -21.32
C TRP A 82 13.79 -26.28 -19.84
N LEU A 83 14.63 -27.24 -19.44
CA LEU A 83 14.78 -27.63 -18.04
C LEU A 83 15.27 -26.47 -17.18
N ASN A 84 16.24 -25.69 -17.67
CA ASN A 84 16.76 -24.53 -16.96
C ASN A 84 15.70 -23.43 -16.82
N ASP A 85 14.94 -23.15 -17.89
CA ASP A 85 13.83 -22.20 -17.85
C ASP A 85 12.74 -22.63 -16.86
N ARG A 86 12.35 -23.92 -16.90
CA ARG A 86 11.38 -24.48 -15.96
C ARG A 86 11.85 -24.41 -14.50
N LYS A 87 13.12 -24.73 -14.26
CA LYS A 87 13.71 -24.65 -12.91
C LYS A 87 13.74 -23.21 -12.42
N ARG A 88 14.15 -22.28 -13.29
CA ARG A 88 14.20 -20.86 -13.00
C ARG A 88 12.81 -20.32 -12.64
N ARG A 89 11.78 -20.64 -13.42
CA ARG A 89 10.39 -20.25 -13.09
C ARG A 89 9.95 -20.79 -11.73
N ALA A 90 10.20 -22.07 -11.46
CA ALA A 90 9.84 -22.66 -10.17
C ALA A 90 10.61 -22.07 -8.97
N GLU A 91 11.84 -21.61 -9.18
CA GLU A 91 12.63 -20.89 -8.17
C GLU A 91 12.16 -19.45 -7.98
N GLU A 92 11.80 -18.75 -9.06
CA GLU A 92 11.20 -17.42 -9.04
C GLU A 92 9.86 -17.45 -8.27
N ASP A 93 8.96 -18.37 -8.60
CA ASP A 93 7.67 -18.54 -7.92
C ASP A 93 7.85 -18.81 -6.41
N ARG A 94 8.83 -19.65 -6.02
CA ARG A 94 9.11 -19.91 -4.60
C ARG A 94 9.66 -18.68 -3.89
N ASN A 95 10.60 -17.99 -4.52
CA ASN A 95 11.21 -16.79 -3.94
C ASN A 95 10.17 -15.69 -3.73
N ASP A 96 9.20 -15.55 -4.65
CA ASP A 96 8.15 -14.55 -4.52
C ASP A 96 7.16 -14.90 -3.41
N HIS A 97 6.73 -16.17 -3.29
CA HIS A 97 5.93 -16.63 -2.15
C HIS A 97 6.68 -16.46 -0.81
N ASP A 98 7.98 -16.77 -0.75
CA ASP A 98 8.77 -16.58 0.47
C ASP A 98 8.89 -15.09 0.85
N ARG A 99 9.04 -14.20 -0.13
CA ARG A 99 9.06 -12.74 0.11
C ARG A 99 7.72 -12.22 0.61
N GLU A 100 6.61 -12.70 0.06
CA GLU A 100 5.26 -12.38 0.51
C GLU A 100 5.06 -12.84 1.96
N ARG A 101 5.38 -14.10 2.27
CA ARG A 101 5.28 -14.64 3.64
C ARG A 101 6.12 -13.85 4.64
N VAL A 102 7.36 -13.49 4.30
CA VAL A 102 8.21 -12.66 5.18
C VAL A 102 7.62 -11.26 5.37
N SER A 103 6.96 -10.71 4.36
CA SER A 103 6.29 -9.41 4.44
C SER A 103 5.09 -9.48 5.39
N ASP A 104 4.25 -10.51 5.27
CA ASP A 104 3.11 -10.76 6.15
C ASP A 104 3.53 -10.99 7.60
N GLU A 105 4.58 -11.78 7.84
CA GLU A 105 5.11 -12.03 9.19
C GLU A 105 5.62 -10.72 9.83
N ARG A 106 6.30 -9.86 9.06
CA ARG A 106 6.75 -8.53 9.53
C ARG A 106 5.58 -7.60 9.79
N PHE A 107 4.58 -7.60 8.92
CA PHE A 107 3.35 -6.83 9.09
C PHE A 107 2.63 -7.24 10.38
N ALA A 108 2.34 -8.53 10.56
CA ALA A 108 1.67 -9.06 11.73
C ALA A 108 2.42 -8.71 13.02
N ARG A 109 3.74 -8.86 13.03
CA ARG A 109 4.58 -8.51 14.19
C ARG A 109 4.57 -7.01 14.49
N ALA A 110 4.60 -6.15 13.47
CA ALA A 110 4.51 -4.72 13.68
C ALA A 110 3.13 -4.32 14.23
N VAL A 111 2.04 -4.92 13.74
CA VAL A 111 0.69 -4.72 14.28
C VAL A 111 0.60 -5.15 15.75
N GLU A 112 1.18 -6.30 16.12
CA GLU A 112 1.26 -6.75 17.51
C GLU A 112 2.03 -5.75 18.39
N MET A 113 3.18 -5.27 17.91
CA MET A 113 4.01 -4.29 18.63
C MET A 113 3.32 -2.93 18.80
N LEU A 114 2.39 -2.56 17.91
CA LEU A 114 1.61 -1.33 18.03
C LEU A 114 0.65 -1.36 19.24
N GLY A 115 0.28 -2.55 19.72
CA GLY A 115 -0.51 -2.74 20.94
C GLY A 115 0.31 -2.73 22.24
N ASN A 116 1.63 -2.49 22.18
CA ASN A 116 2.49 -2.47 23.35
C ASN A 116 2.28 -1.20 24.20
N GLU A 117 2.36 -1.32 25.53
CA GLU A 117 2.22 -0.19 26.47
C GLU A 117 3.37 0.83 26.37
N ALA A 118 4.56 0.40 25.93
CA ALA A 118 5.71 1.29 25.75
C ALA A 118 5.58 2.11 24.45
N ASP A 119 5.56 3.43 24.58
CA ASP A 119 5.48 4.40 23.49
C ASP A 119 6.58 4.20 22.43
N GLN A 120 7.83 3.97 22.85
CA GLN A 120 8.95 3.73 21.94
C GLN A 120 8.77 2.47 21.08
N VAL A 121 8.13 1.43 21.63
CA VAL A 121 7.85 0.19 20.88
C VAL A 121 6.79 0.46 19.82
N ARG A 122 5.75 1.25 20.16
CA ARG A 122 4.72 1.68 19.20
C ARG A 122 5.32 2.54 18.09
N VAL A 123 6.20 3.49 18.40
CA VAL A 123 6.92 4.29 17.39
C VAL A 123 7.72 3.40 16.44
N GLY A 124 8.45 2.42 16.98
CA GLY A 124 9.18 1.44 16.17
C GLY A 124 8.27 0.62 15.24
N ALA A 125 7.10 0.20 15.74
CA ALA A 125 6.09 -0.50 14.96
C ALA A 125 5.53 0.35 13.81
N LEU A 126 5.19 1.62 14.09
CA LEU A 126 4.71 2.56 13.07
C LEU A 126 5.73 2.72 11.93
N HIS A 127 7.01 2.88 12.25
CA HIS A 127 8.08 2.97 11.26
C HIS A 127 8.27 1.66 10.47
N ALA A 128 8.12 0.50 11.12
CA ALA A 128 8.18 -0.79 10.43
C ALA A 128 7.03 -0.96 9.42
N LEU A 129 5.81 -0.58 9.80
CA LEU A 129 4.63 -0.59 8.91
C LEU A 129 4.83 0.35 7.72
N ALA A 130 5.26 1.59 7.97
CA ALA A 130 5.51 2.55 6.91
C ALA A 130 6.66 2.10 5.98
N GLY A 131 7.72 1.51 6.54
CA GLY A 131 8.80 0.92 5.74
C GLY A 131 8.31 -0.22 4.83
N LEU A 132 7.40 -1.06 5.33
CA LEU A 132 6.78 -2.12 4.53
C LEU A 132 5.94 -1.51 3.40
N ALA A 133 5.05 -0.56 3.68
CA ALA A 133 4.23 0.12 2.68
C ALA A 133 5.07 0.80 1.59
N LYS A 134 6.17 1.48 1.95
CA LYS A 134 7.10 2.09 0.99
C LYS A 134 7.76 1.05 0.07
N SER A 135 8.04 -0.14 0.58
CA SER A 135 8.67 -1.22 -0.19
C SER A 135 7.68 -2.07 -1.00
N ARG A 136 6.43 -2.16 -0.55
CA ARG A 136 5.37 -3.01 -1.11
C ARG A 136 4.06 -2.21 -1.16
N PRO A 137 3.75 -1.57 -2.31
CA PRO A 137 2.60 -0.68 -2.45
C PRO A 137 1.25 -1.31 -2.07
N ASP A 138 1.11 -2.63 -2.22
CA ASP A 138 -0.09 -3.39 -1.85
C ASP A 138 -0.48 -3.24 -0.37
N TYR A 139 0.47 -2.94 0.53
CA TYR A 139 0.19 -2.71 1.94
C TYR A 139 -0.17 -1.24 2.26
N THR A 140 -0.03 -0.31 1.32
CA THR A 140 -0.06 1.13 1.63
C THR A 140 -1.40 1.57 2.16
N GLN A 141 -2.51 1.18 1.52
CA GLN A 141 -3.85 1.51 2.01
C GLN A 141 -4.08 0.91 3.40
N THR A 142 -3.79 -0.39 3.58
CA THR A 142 -3.97 -1.07 4.87
C THR A 142 -3.14 -0.43 5.98
N VAL A 143 -1.91 -0.02 5.69
CA VAL A 143 -1.05 0.68 6.66
C VAL A 143 -1.63 2.05 6.98
N LEU A 144 -2.06 2.83 5.99
CA LEU A 144 -2.75 4.11 6.21
C LEU A 144 -4.01 3.93 7.07
N ASP A 145 -4.82 2.90 6.81
CA ASP A 145 -6.01 2.58 7.60
C ASP A 145 -5.66 2.27 9.07
N ILE A 146 -4.55 1.59 9.33
CA ILE A 146 -4.05 1.32 10.68
C ILE A 146 -3.59 2.62 11.37
N LEU A 147 -2.84 3.47 10.67
CA LEU A 147 -2.39 4.77 11.20
C LEU A 147 -3.59 5.66 11.53
N CYS A 148 -4.55 5.75 10.60
CA CYS A 148 -5.83 6.42 10.78
C CYS A 148 -6.61 5.84 11.97
N SER A 149 -6.74 4.52 12.08
CA SER A 149 -7.39 3.85 13.21
C SER A 149 -6.73 4.20 14.55
N TYR A 150 -5.39 4.22 14.59
CA TYR A 150 -4.63 4.65 15.77
C TYR A 150 -4.97 6.10 16.16
N LEU A 151 -5.02 7.01 15.17
CA LEU A 151 -5.38 8.42 15.37
C LEU A 151 -6.86 8.67 15.70
N ARG A 152 -7.74 7.68 15.51
CA ARG A 152 -9.14 7.76 15.95
C ARG A 152 -9.35 7.32 17.40
N ARG A 153 -8.32 6.76 18.05
CA ARG A 153 -8.41 6.42 19.48
C ARG A 153 -8.59 7.71 20.30
N PRO A 154 -9.47 7.70 21.32
CA PRO A 154 -9.63 8.82 22.24
C PRO A 154 -8.30 9.23 22.84
N PHE A 155 -8.07 10.53 22.92
CA PHE A 155 -6.84 11.12 23.41
C PHE A 155 -7.18 12.46 24.06
N GLU A 156 -6.70 12.71 25.26
CA GLU A 156 -6.94 13.95 26.00
C GLU A 156 -5.57 14.55 26.35
N HIS A 157 -5.45 15.87 26.22
CA HIS A 157 -4.20 16.56 26.45
C HIS A 157 -4.48 18.04 26.76
N ASP A 158 -3.96 18.55 27.88
CA ASP A 158 -4.24 19.92 28.35
C ASP A 158 -3.94 21.00 27.30
N ALA A 159 -2.86 20.84 26.53
CA ALA A 159 -2.53 21.74 25.40
C ALA A 159 -3.66 21.88 24.37
N PHE A 160 -4.46 20.83 24.15
CA PHE A 160 -5.56 20.82 23.19
C PHE A 160 -6.78 21.55 23.74
N ASP A 161 -7.02 21.42 25.05
CA ASP A 161 -8.13 22.08 25.73
C ASP A 161 -7.86 23.57 25.96
N GLU A 162 -6.64 23.93 26.38
CA GLU A 162 -6.28 25.31 26.75
C GLU A 162 -5.74 26.14 25.57
N ARG A 163 -5.08 25.48 24.62
CA ARG A 163 -4.35 26.12 23.51
C ARG A 163 -4.52 25.37 22.19
N GLY A 164 -5.72 24.85 21.92
CA GLY A 164 -6.02 24.10 20.69
C GLY A 164 -5.68 24.85 19.40
N ASP A 165 -5.64 26.18 19.39
CA ASP A 165 -5.27 26.99 18.22
C ASP A 165 -3.75 27.04 17.94
N ASP A 166 -2.90 26.83 18.95
CA ASP A 166 -1.44 26.73 18.84
C ASP A 166 -0.84 25.87 19.99
N PRO A 167 -1.04 24.52 19.96
CA PRO A 167 -0.65 23.65 21.07
C PRO A 167 0.84 23.65 21.40
N HIS A 168 1.72 24.06 20.49
CA HIS A 168 3.16 24.20 20.76
C HIS A 168 3.50 25.38 21.68
N ARG A 169 2.62 26.37 21.82
CA ARG A 169 2.79 27.49 22.76
C ARG A 169 2.24 27.21 24.15
N TYR A 170 1.63 26.04 24.35
CA TYR A 170 1.19 25.62 25.66
C TYR A 170 2.39 25.47 26.59
N THR A 171 2.35 26.21 27.70
CA THR A 171 3.32 26.08 28.80
C THR A 171 2.61 25.38 29.94
N PRO A 172 2.91 24.10 30.23
CA PRO A 172 2.19 23.36 31.25
C PRO A 172 2.46 23.94 32.64
N GLU A 173 1.40 24.13 33.42
CA GLU A 173 1.52 24.38 34.87
C GLU A 173 1.99 23.11 35.59
N ALA A 174 1.51 21.94 35.13
CA ALA A 174 1.96 20.61 35.52
C ALA A 174 2.16 19.74 34.26
N ARG A 175 3.27 18.98 34.19
CA ARG A 175 3.50 18.06 33.06
C ARG A 175 2.84 16.72 33.32
N THR A 176 2.13 16.19 32.33
CA THR A 176 1.57 14.84 32.29
C THR A 176 2.38 13.98 31.30
N PRO A 177 3.46 13.29 31.76
CA PRO A 177 4.42 12.64 30.87
C PRO A 177 3.82 11.55 29.98
N GLU A 178 2.72 10.93 30.39
CA GLU A 178 1.99 9.91 29.63
C GLU A 178 1.31 10.52 28.40
N ALA A 179 0.60 11.64 28.58
CA ALA A 179 -0.09 12.34 27.49
C ALA A 179 0.92 12.94 26.50
N ASP A 180 2.01 13.52 26.98
CA ASP A 180 3.11 14.03 26.15
C ASP A 180 3.76 12.91 25.31
N ARG A 181 3.99 11.73 25.90
CA ARG A 181 4.52 10.57 25.18
C ARG A 181 3.56 10.06 24.13
N GLU A 182 2.28 9.94 24.45
CA GLU A 182 1.27 9.50 23.49
C GLU A 182 1.10 10.52 22.35
N ARG A 183 1.15 11.82 22.64
CA ARG A 183 1.20 12.89 21.63
C ARG A 183 2.31 12.66 20.62
N GLN A 184 3.52 12.33 21.06
CA GLN A 184 4.66 12.04 20.16
C GLN A 184 4.42 10.82 19.26
N VAL A 185 3.77 9.76 19.77
CA VAL A 185 3.40 8.60 18.96
C VAL A 185 2.40 9.01 17.87
N ARG A 186 1.41 9.83 18.22
CA ARG A 186 0.39 10.32 17.28
C ARG A 186 0.96 11.28 16.24
N GLU A 187 1.86 12.19 16.63
CA GLU A 187 2.63 13.03 15.69
C GLU A 187 3.44 12.18 14.72
N THR A 188 4.05 11.10 15.20
CA THR A 188 4.75 10.14 14.34
C THR A 188 3.80 9.50 13.33
N ALA A 189 2.61 9.07 13.74
CA ALA A 189 1.61 8.51 12.83
C ALA A 189 1.16 9.53 11.76
N GLN A 190 0.88 10.78 12.15
CA GLN A 190 0.53 11.85 11.19
C GLN A 190 1.65 12.12 10.17
N ARG A 191 2.90 12.18 10.64
CA ARG A 191 4.06 12.34 9.75
C ARG A 191 4.21 11.18 8.78
N LEU A 192 3.97 9.94 9.24
CA LEU A 192 4.04 8.77 8.38
C LEU A 192 2.90 8.71 7.36
N ILE A 193 1.72 9.22 7.68
CA ILE A 193 0.64 9.40 6.69
C ILE A 193 1.11 10.33 5.57
N TYR A 194 1.67 11.50 5.90
CA TYR A 194 2.21 12.44 4.92
C TYR A 194 3.27 11.77 4.01
N ASP A 195 4.19 11.02 4.61
CA ASP A 195 5.28 10.31 3.92
C ASP A 195 4.82 9.20 2.96
N LEU A 196 3.65 8.61 3.20
CA LEU A 196 3.12 7.48 2.44
C LEU A 196 2.21 7.91 1.29
N LEU A 197 1.63 9.11 1.40
CA LEU A 197 0.74 9.65 0.39
C LEU A 197 1.53 10.12 -0.84
N PRO A 198 0.99 9.92 -2.05
CA PRO A 198 1.65 10.35 -3.27
C PRO A 198 1.67 11.88 -3.36
N GLY A 199 2.75 12.43 -3.92
CA GLY A 199 2.83 13.85 -4.23
C GLY A 199 1.86 14.25 -5.35
N ARG A 200 1.47 15.52 -5.39
CA ARG A 200 0.65 16.08 -6.46
C ARG A 200 1.28 15.85 -7.83
N GLY A 201 0.46 15.47 -8.81
CA GLY A 201 0.88 15.28 -10.20
C GLY A 201 1.71 14.01 -10.45
N THR A 202 1.92 13.16 -9.44
CA THR A 202 2.50 11.83 -9.65
C THR A 202 1.50 10.91 -10.36
N GLU A 203 1.94 9.92 -11.14
CA GLU A 203 1.02 8.89 -11.65
C GLU A 203 0.88 7.75 -10.64
N GLY A 204 -0.21 6.99 -10.70
CA GLY A 204 -0.43 5.82 -9.84
C GLY A 204 -1.66 5.93 -8.93
N PRO A 205 -1.80 5.01 -7.96
CA PRO A 205 -2.97 4.96 -7.09
C PRO A 205 -3.06 6.19 -6.18
N THR A 206 -4.28 6.44 -5.70
CA THR A 206 -4.56 7.33 -4.58
C THR A 206 -5.02 6.52 -3.39
N TYR A 207 -4.82 7.06 -2.19
CA TYR A 207 -5.17 6.37 -0.96
C TYR A 207 -6.15 7.18 -0.12
N ASP A 208 -7.04 6.46 0.54
CA ASP A 208 -8.11 7.03 1.34
C ASP A 208 -7.66 7.21 2.79
N LEU A 209 -8.22 8.22 3.46
CA LEU A 209 -7.98 8.51 4.87
C LEU A 209 -9.31 8.58 5.63
N ASP A 210 -9.50 7.70 6.62
CA ASP A 210 -10.60 7.80 7.58
C ASP A 210 -10.09 8.31 8.95
N LEU A 211 -10.22 9.60 9.14
CA LEU A 211 -9.88 10.33 10.36
C LEU A 211 -11.14 10.74 11.15
N THR A 212 -12.24 10.00 10.99
CA THR A 212 -13.50 10.26 11.71
C THR A 212 -13.28 10.31 13.23
N GLY A 213 -13.63 11.44 13.85
CA GLY A 213 -13.49 11.65 15.29
C GLY A 213 -12.04 11.81 15.78
N ALA A 214 -11.05 11.86 14.89
CA ALA A 214 -9.66 12.01 15.27
C ALA A 214 -9.36 13.42 15.80
N GLN A 215 -8.43 13.50 16.76
CA GLN A 215 -7.77 14.75 17.14
C GLN A 215 -6.42 14.81 16.44
N LEU A 216 -6.22 15.85 15.63
CA LEU A 216 -5.12 15.96 14.69
C LEU A 216 -4.38 17.26 14.94
N GLU A 217 -3.09 17.17 15.17
CA GLU A 217 -2.25 18.32 15.50
C GLU A 217 -1.36 18.69 14.30
N TYR A 218 -1.50 19.95 13.84
CA TYR A 218 -0.83 20.51 12.66
C TYR A 218 -0.87 19.59 11.43
N LEU A 219 -2.07 19.07 11.10
CA LEU A 219 -2.22 18.17 9.96
C LEU A 219 -1.71 18.85 8.67
N GLU A 220 -0.76 18.17 8.03
CA GLU A 220 -0.10 18.60 6.81
C GLU A 220 -0.49 17.66 5.67
N LEU A 221 -1.07 18.22 4.61
CA LEU A 221 -1.40 17.53 3.36
C LEU A 221 -1.02 18.36 2.13
N SER A 222 -0.23 19.43 2.30
CA SER A 222 0.09 20.34 1.19
C SER A 222 0.81 19.62 0.07
N ASN A 223 0.39 19.91 -1.17
CA ASN A 223 0.94 19.33 -2.40
C ASN A 223 0.92 17.79 -2.45
N LEU A 224 0.01 17.14 -1.71
CA LEU A 224 -0.25 15.71 -1.83
C LEU A 224 -1.46 15.45 -2.73
N ARG A 225 -1.52 14.22 -3.26
CA ARG A 225 -2.72 13.66 -3.86
C ARG A 225 -3.32 12.62 -2.90
N VAL A 226 -4.57 12.83 -2.54
CA VAL A 226 -5.32 11.98 -1.62
C VAL A 226 -6.54 11.44 -2.36
N GLY A 227 -6.97 10.23 -2.06
CA GLY A 227 -8.23 9.68 -2.55
C GLY A 227 -9.40 10.36 -1.83
N LYS A 228 -10.13 9.57 -1.05
CA LYS A 228 -11.20 10.04 -0.18
C LYS A 228 -10.64 10.52 1.15
N LEU A 229 -11.14 11.65 1.66
CA LEU A 229 -10.83 12.10 3.02
C LEU A 229 -12.12 12.17 3.84
N VAL A 230 -12.24 11.31 4.85
CA VAL A 230 -13.33 11.34 5.82
C VAL A 230 -12.78 11.84 7.14
N ALA A 231 -13.17 13.04 7.55
CA ALA A 231 -12.78 13.64 8.82
C ALA A 231 -14.01 14.21 9.53
N ARG A 232 -15.08 13.41 9.57
CA ARG A 232 -16.32 13.77 10.25
C ARG A 232 -16.10 13.80 11.75
N TYR A 233 -16.60 14.81 12.44
CA TYR A 233 -16.39 14.99 13.89
C TYR A 233 -14.92 15.08 14.31
N ALA A 234 -13.99 15.25 13.37
CA ALA A 234 -12.58 15.40 13.70
C ALA A 234 -12.31 16.79 14.26
N THR A 235 -11.32 16.90 15.15
CA THR A 235 -10.84 18.18 15.66
C THR A 235 -9.40 18.42 15.21
N PHE A 236 -9.20 19.53 14.50
CA PHE A 236 -7.91 19.97 14.00
C PHE A 236 -7.32 21.04 14.93
N MET A 237 -6.24 20.68 15.58
CA MET A 237 -5.47 21.51 16.50
C MET A 237 -4.29 22.16 15.75
N GLY A 238 -3.98 23.41 16.10
CA GLY A 238 -2.95 24.17 15.41
C GLY A 238 -3.33 24.52 13.97
N ILE A 239 -2.35 24.93 13.19
CA ILE A 239 -2.54 25.28 11.77
C ILE A 239 -2.67 23.99 10.95
N THR A 240 -3.78 23.84 10.22
CA THR A 240 -3.97 22.75 9.25
C THR A 240 -3.65 23.25 7.85
N ARG A 241 -2.79 22.54 7.11
CA ARG A 241 -2.32 22.97 5.79
C ARG A 241 -2.58 21.93 4.73
N TRP A 242 -3.43 22.29 3.78
CA TRP A 242 -3.73 21.50 2.58
C TRP A 242 -3.34 22.26 1.32
N GLN A 243 -2.45 23.24 1.40
CA GLN A 243 -2.10 24.11 0.28
C GLN A 243 -1.75 23.28 -0.96
N GLY A 244 -2.45 23.52 -2.07
CA GLY A 244 -2.16 22.85 -3.32
C GLY A 244 -2.49 21.35 -3.35
N ALA A 245 -3.17 20.80 -2.34
CA ALA A 245 -3.57 19.39 -2.32
C ALA A 245 -4.58 19.06 -3.44
N GLU A 246 -4.62 17.79 -3.84
CA GLU A 246 -5.55 17.26 -4.82
C GLU A 246 -6.30 16.07 -4.24
N PHE A 247 -7.63 16.18 -4.15
CA PHE A 247 -8.51 15.11 -3.67
C PHE A 247 -9.22 14.48 -4.85
N SER A 248 -8.92 13.23 -5.13
CA SER A 248 -9.49 12.48 -6.25
C SER A 248 -10.92 12.01 -5.99
N GLU A 249 -11.28 11.79 -4.72
CA GLU A 249 -12.63 11.41 -4.29
C GLU A 249 -13.22 12.47 -3.32
N GLU A 250 -14.28 12.15 -2.55
CA GLU A 250 -14.95 13.15 -1.73
C GLU A 250 -14.19 13.50 -0.44
N VAL A 251 -14.29 14.79 -0.06
CA VAL A 251 -13.82 15.31 1.21
C VAL A 251 -15.00 15.62 2.12
N LEU A 252 -15.08 14.90 3.23
CA LEU A 252 -16.21 14.92 4.17
C LEU A 252 -15.76 15.44 5.53
N LEU A 253 -16.03 16.71 5.79
CA LEU A 253 -15.69 17.44 7.03
C LEU A 253 -16.93 17.73 7.89
N THR A 254 -17.95 16.89 7.80
CA THR A 254 -19.21 17.09 8.53
C THR A 254 -18.95 17.17 10.04
N ASN A 255 -19.39 18.25 10.70
CA ASN A 255 -19.13 18.51 12.13
C ASN A 255 -17.63 18.53 12.53
N ALA A 256 -16.71 18.76 11.58
CA ALA A 256 -15.31 18.95 11.90
C ALA A 256 -15.06 20.30 12.58
N THR A 257 -14.13 20.37 13.53
CA THR A 257 -13.75 21.63 14.19
C THR A 257 -12.29 21.97 13.92
N PHE A 258 -12.03 23.19 13.43
CA PHE A 258 -10.68 23.73 13.24
C PHE A 258 -10.41 24.79 14.31
N LYS A 259 -9.55 24.44 15.28
CA LYS A 259 -9.17 25.33 16.38
C LYS A 259 -8.17 26.41 15.94
N GLY A 260 -7.22 26.04 15.07
CA GLY A 260 -6.27 26.98 14.46
C GLY A 260 -6.70 27.42 13.06
N ARG A 261 -5.76 28.01 12.32
CA ARG A 261 -6.00 28.42 10.92
C ARG A 261 -6.12 27.22 10.00
N ALA A 262 -6.98 27.32 8.99
CA ALA A 262 -7.15 26.33 7.93
C ALA A 262 -6.65 26.91 6.59
N ASP A 263 -5.47 26.47 6.16
CA ASP A 263 -4.83 26.90 4.92
C ASP A 263 -5.16 25.90 3.80
N MET A 264 -6.23 26.17 3.06
CA MET A 264 -6.80 25.33 2.00
C MET A 264 -6.85 26.04 0.63
N HIS A 265 -5.83 26.85 0.32
CA HIS A 265 -5.71 27.56 -0.95
C HIS A 265 -5.07 26.69 -2.04
N TYR A 266 -5.45 26.95 -3.29
CA TYR A 266 -5.04 26.17 -4.48
C TYR A 266 -5.40 24.67 -4.43
N VAL A 267 -6.39 24.28 -3.63
CA VAL A 267 -6.84 22.89 -3.48
C VAL A 267 -7.76 22.51 -4.63
N LYS A 268 -7.64 21.29 -5.13
CA LYS A 268 -8.57 20.71 -6.11
C LYS A 268 -9.40 19.61 -5.46
N PHE A 269 -10.73 19.73 -5.55
CA PHE A 269 -11.69 18.72 -5.11
C PHE A 269 -12.39 18.16 -6.35
N HIS A 270 -11.94 17.01 -6.84
CA HIS A 270 -12.42 16.43 -8.09
C HIS A 270 -13.85 15.90 -8.02
N LYS A 271 -14.26 15.35 -6.87
CA LYS A 271 -15.65 14.91 -6.66
C LYS A 271 -16.42 15.95 -5.89
N GLY A 272 -16.17 16.07 -4.59
CA GLY A 272 -16.90 17.06 -3.83
C GLY A 272 -16.35 17.33 -2.45
N LEU A 273 -16.85 18.43 -1.91
CA LEU A 273 -16.46 18.98 -0.62
C LEU A 273 -17.71 19.18 0.22
N SER A 274 -17.76 18.58 1.40
CA SER A 274 -18.78 18.84 2.41
C SER A 274 -18.17 19.44 3.65
N LEU A 275 -18.49 20.70 3.91
CA LEU A 275 -18.21 21.42 5.15
C LEU A 275 -19.44 21.49 6.08
N LEU A 276 -20.47 20.67 5.86
CA LEU A 276 -21.70 20.70 6.65
C LEU A 276 -21.43 20.75 8.16
N ASP A 277 -21.89 21.80 8.82
CA ASP A 277 -21.73 22.05 10.26
C ASP A 277 -20.26 22.08 10.74
N ALA A 278 -19.29 22.20 9.83
CA ALA A 278 -17.91 22.40 10.21
C ALA A 278 -17.74 23.77 10.91
N ALA A 279 -16.88 23.85 11.91
CA ALA A 279 -16.60 25.06 12.66
C ALA A 279 -15.15 25.49 12.46
N PHE A 280 -14.94 26.78 12.19
CA PHE A 280 -13.62 27.39 12.03
C PHE A 280 -13.46 28.51 13.06
N GLU A 281 -12.62 28.32 14.08
CA GLU A 281 -12.45 29.29 15.16
C GLU A 281 -11.49 30.43 14.80
N ARG A 282 -10.70 30.24 13.73
CA ARG A 282 -9.72 31.21 13.20
C ARG A 282 -9.95 31.41 11.69
N GLU A 283 -8.94 31.89 10.97
CA GLU A 283 -9.03 32.11 9.52
C GLU A 283 -9.21 30.80 8.74
N LEU A 284 -10.15 30.80 7.79
CA LEU A 284 -10.22 29.83 6.70
C LEU A 284 -9.76 30.51 5.41
N SER A 285 -8.71 29.96 4.81
CA SER A 285 -8.19 30.40 3.51
C SER A 285 -8.45 29.33 2.47
N ILE A 286 -9.42 29.54 1.57
CA ILE A 286 -9.80 28.61 0.49
C ILE A 286 -9.72 29.26 -0.90
N HIS A 287 -8.94 30.33 -1.00
CA HIS A 287 -8.76 31.09 -2.23
C HIS A 287 -8.06 30.28 -3.33
N HIS A 288 -8.40 30.55 -4.59
CA HIS A 288 -7.89 29.85 -5.78
C HIS A 288 -8.08 28.31 -5.80
N SER A 289 -8.93 27.78 -4.93
CA SER A 289 -9.31 26.37 -4.93
C SER A 289 -10.43 26.09 -5.93
N LEU A 290 -10.64 24.83 -6.29
CA LEU A 290 -11.63 24.40 -7.28
C LEU A 290 -12.43 23.20 -6.75
N VAL A 291 -13.75 23.28 -6.80
CA VAL A 291 -14.66 22.14 -6.53
C VAL A 291 -15.39 21.77 -7.82
N GLU A 292 -15.25 20.53 -8.30
CA GLU A 292 -15.66 20.18 -9.66
C GLU A 292 -17.10 19.65 -9.77
N GLN A 293 -17.55 18.70 -8.92
CA GLN A 293 -18.86 18.04 -9.12
C GLN A 293 -19.93 18.40 -8.09
N TRP A 294 -19.61 18.50 -6.79
CA TRP A 294 -20.60 18.92 -5.80
C TRP A 294 -20.00 19.59 -4.57
N ALA A 295 -20.78 20.47 -3.93
CA ALA A 295 -20.35 21.19 -2.74
C ALA A 295 -21.48 21.31 -1.70
N ASP A 296 -21.16 21.10 -0.43
CA ASP A 296 -22.00 21.52 0.69
C ASP A 296 -21.18 22.47 1.56
N LEU A 297 -21.46 23.76 1.46
CA LEU A 297 -20.74 24.83 2.15
C LEU A 297 -21.53 25.39 3.33
N ARG A 298 -22.49 24.64 3.88
CA ARG A 298 -23.24 25.06 5.08
C ARG A 298 -22.41 24.81 6.34
N PHE A 299 -21.42 25.67 6.57
CA PHE A 299 -20.54 25.62 7.74
C PHE A 299 -20.74 26.84 8.64
N GLN A 300 -20.20 26.78 9.86
CA GLN A 300 -20.19 27.91 10.79
C GLN A 300 -19.09 28.90 10.36
N PRO A 301 -19.43 30.14 9.95
CA PRO A 301 -18.45 31.04 9.34
C PRO A 301 -17.30 31.41 10.29
N PRO A 302 -16.05 31.47 9.79
CA PRO A 302 -14.90 31.92 10.57
C PRO A 302 -14.97 33.44 10.85
N PRO A 303 -14.17 33.95 11.81
CA PRO A 303 -13.92 35.38 11.95
C PRO A 303 -13.32 36.02 10.68
N GLN A 304 -12.59 35.24 9.89
CA GLN A 304 -11.99 35.68 8.63
C GLN A 304 -12.05 34.58 7.57
N LEU A 305 -12.64 34.90 6.42
CA LEU A 305 -12.74 33.99 5.27
C LEU A 305 -12.02 34.61 4.06
N LYS A 306 -11.01 33.92 3.53
CA LYS A 306 -10.38 34.27 2.24
C LYS A 306 -10.84 33.28 1.18
N HIS A 307 -11.79 33.69 0.34
CA HIS A 307 -12.40 32.84 -0.69
C HIS A 307 -12.18 33.36 -2.12
N GLU A 308 -11.31 34.37 -2.31
CA GLU A 308 -11.07 34.97 -3.62
C GLU A 308 -10.61 33.93 -4.64
N GLY A 309 -11.24 33.91 -5.82
CA GLY A 309 -10.91 32.95 -6.86
C GLY A 309 -11.24 31.49 -6.53
N LEU A 310 -12.01 31.21 -5.47
CA LEU A 310 -12.66 29.90 -5.27
C LEU A 310 -13.58 29.65 -6.47
N GLY A 311 -13.25 28.62 -7.24
CA GLY A 311 -13.96 28.20 -8.44
C GLY A 311 -14.85 26.99 -8.20
N PHE A 312 -15.89 26.88 -9.01
CA PHE A 312 -16.79 25.74 -9.08
C PHE A 312 -16.94 25.30 -10.54
N GLY A 313 -16.88 23.98 -10.76
CA GLY A 313 -17.20 23.36 -12.04
C GLY A 313 -18.70 23.33 -12.32
N GLU A 314 -19.11 22.43 -13.21
CA GLU A 314 -20.53 22.14 -13.45
C GLU A 314 -21.08 21.28 -12.31
N LEU A 315 -21.54 21.94 -11.25
CA LEU A 315 -21.99 21.24 -10.04
C LEU A 315 -23.32 20.50 -10.27
N GLU A 316 -23.35 19.21 -9.97
CA GLU A 316 -24.57 18.40 -9.94
C GLU A 316 -25.45 18.74 -8.72
N ARG A 317 -24.82 19.10 -7.61
CA ARG A 317 -25.48 19.44 -6.34
C ARG A 317 -24.68 20.49 -5.59
N VAL A 318 -25.36 21.55 -5.14
CA VAL A 318 -24.77 22.58 -4.31
C VAL A 318 -25.70 22.99 -3.17
N GLN A 319 -25.14 23.13 -1.97
CA GLN A 319 -25.81 23.71 -0.81
C GLN A 319 -24.94 24.82 -0.23
N LEU A 320 -25.50 26.02 -0.09
CA LEU A 320 -24.78 27.22 0.33
C LEU A 320 -25.43 27.82 1.59
N PRO A 321 -24.67 28.59 2.40
CA PRO A 321 -25.24 29.44 3.44
C PRO A 321 -26.17 30.51 2.85
N GLU A 322 -27.00 31.11 3.69
CA GLU A 322 -27.82 32.25 3.29
C GLU A 322 -26.95 33.43 2.83
N GLY A 323 -27.37 34.13 1.78
CA GLY A 323 -26.62 35.25 1.17
C GLY A 323 -25.47 34.84 0.23
N TRP A 324 -25.13 33.55 0.15
CA TRP A 324 -24.08 33.06 -0.75
C TRP A 324 -24.66 32.63 -2.08
N GLN A 325 -23.98 32.97 -3.18
CA GLN A 325 -24.38 32.63 -4.55
C GLN A 325 -23.15 32.24 -5.37
N ILE A 326 -23.35 31.40 -6.39
CA ILE A 326 -22.32 31.11 -7.40
C ILE A 326 -22.73 31.81 -8.69
N LYS A 327 -21.86 32.67 -9.24
CA LYS A 327 -22.02 33.35 -10.53
C LYS A 327 -20.80 33.09 -11.39
N ASP A 328 -21.02 32.62 -12.62
CA ASP A 328 -19.96 32.29 -13.59
C ASP A 328 -18.85 31.39 -12.98
N GLY A 329 -19.26 30.38 -12.21
CA GLY A 329 -18.36 29.44 -11.54
C GLY A 329 -17.56 30.04 -10.38
N LYS A 330 -17.91 31.22 -9.87
CA LYS A 330 -17.22 31.88 -8.74
C LYS A 330 -18.16 32.16 -7.58
N LEU A 331 -17.64 32.07 -6.36
CA LEU A 331 -18.39 32.44 -5.16
C LEU A 331 -18.60 33.96 -5.07
N VAL A 332 -19.83 34.38 -4.84
CA VAL A 332 -20.24 35.74 -4.51
C VAL A 332 -21.00 35.71 -3.18
N ILE A 333 -20.51 36.47 -2.20
CA ILE A 333 -21.16 36.63 -0.89
C ILE A 333 -21.82 38.01 -0.89
N ALA A 334 -23.14 38.05 -0.67
CA ALA A 334 -23.94 39.27 -0.69
C ALA A 334 -23.78 40.12 0.58
#